data_AF-A0AAV2HBX8-F1
#
_entry.id   AF-A0AAV2HBX8-F1
#
_cell.length_a   1.000
_cell.length_b   1.000
_cell.length_c   1.000
_cell.angle_alpha   90.00
_cell.angle_beta   90.00
_cell.angle_gamma   90.00
#
_symmetry.space_group_name_H-M   'P 1'
#
loop_
_entity.id
_entity.type
_entity.pdbx_description
1 polymer ?
#
loop_
_entity_poly.entity_id
_entity_poly.type
_entity_poly.pdbx_seq_one_letter_code
_entity_poly.pdbx_strand_id
1 'polypeptide(L)'
;MVRKAAEVKLSQIPLSNNSIKDRIEDMGKEILAQGVSDLISSPAKFSLQLDETIDVSNLSQLAVFVRYVKDDVIEGDFLFCKFFTTTKAADV
;
A
#
# COMPACT_ATOMS: atom_id res chain seq x y z
N MET A 1 25.90 -9.35 23.17
CA MET A 1 26.31 -7.98 23.52
C MET A 1 26.12 -6.96 22.38
N VAL A 2 26.29 -7.35 21.10
CA VAL A 2 26.16 -6.44 19.93
C VAL A 2 24.72 -5.95 19.66
N ARG A 3 23.70 -6.80 19.80
CA ARG A 3 22.28 -6.42 19.52
C ARG A 3 21.75 -5.31 20.44
N LYS A 4 22.02 -5.41 21.75
CA LYS A 4 21.55 -4.44 22.75
C LYS A 4 22.19 -3.05 22.56
N ALA A 5 23.46 -3.02 22.12
CA ALA A 5 24.14 -1.77 21.79
C ALA A 5 23.60 -1.13 20.49
N ALA A 6 23.15 -1.94 19.52
CA ALA A 6 22.53 -1.45 18.28
C ALA A 6 21.12 -0.88 18.53
N GLU A 7 20.30 -1.55 19.35
CA GLU A 7 18.97 -1.04 19.75
C GLU A 7 19.07 0.30 20.49
N VAL A 8 20.01 0.44 21.43
CA VAL A 8 20.24 1.70 22.16
C VAL A 8 20.62 2.81 21.19
N LYS A 9 21.51 2.55 20.23
CA LYS A 9 21.88 3.54 19.21
C LYS A 9 20.72 3.92 18.30
N LEU A 10 19.87 2.96 17.92
CA LEU A 10 18.69 3.23 17.09
C LEU A 10 17.67 4.11 17.82
N SER A 11 17.48 3.86 19.13
CA SER A 11 16.58 4.65 19.98
C SER A 11 17.05 6.09 20.22
N GLN A 12 18.33 6.39 19.95
CA GLN A 12 18.90 7.72 20.08
C GLN A 12 18.85 8.54 18.78
N ILE A 13 18.34 7.98 17.68
CA ILE A 13 18.12 8.76 16.45
C ILE A 13 16.76 9.47 16.61
N PRO A 14 16.72 10.80 16.81
CA PRO A 14 15.46 11.51 16.85
C PRO A 14 14.88 11.51 15.43
N LEU A 15 13.92 10.63 15.19
CA LEU A 15 13.18 10.63 13.93
C LEU A 15 12.10 11.69 14.05
N SER A 16 12.27 12.78 13.31
CA SER A 16 11.22 13.78 13.18
C SER A 16 9.98 13.14 12.53
N ASN A 17 8.79 13.71 12.78
CA ASN A 17 7.57 13.30 12.09
C ASN A 17 7.73 13.32 10.57
N ASN A 18 8.51 14.27 10.03
CA ASN A 18 8.81 14.37 8.61
C ASN A 18 9.63 13.15 8.14
N SER A 19 10.71 12.80 8.86
CA SER A 19 11.53 11.64 8.49
C SER A 19 10.75 10.32 8.51
N ILE A 20 9.80 10.18 9.45
CA ILE A 20 8.92 9.01 9.50
C ILE A 20 7.94 9.03 8.31
N LYS A 21 7.30 10.18 8.06
CA LYS A 21 6.38 10.37 6.93
C LYS A 21 7.07 10.05 5.60
N ASP A 22 8.22 10.65 5.34
CA ASP A 22 8.97 10.48 4.09
C ASP A 22 9.33 9.00 3.91
N ARG A 23 9.78 8.33 4.98
CA ARG A 23 10.08 6.90 4.94
C ARG A 23 8.86 6.03 4.64
N ILE A 24 7.70 6.35 5.21
CA ILE A 24 6.44 5.64 4.92
C ILE A 24 6.06 5.84 3.45
N GLU A 25 6.17 7.06 2.93
CA GLU A 25 5.87 7.35 1.53
C GLU A 25 6.82 6.61 0.58
N ASP A 26 8.12 6.60 0.86
CA ASP A 26 9.11 5.96 -0.01
C ASP A 26 8.97 4.44 0.00
N MET A 27 8.78 3.82 1.18
CA MET A 27 8.48 2.39 1.26
C MET A 27 7.17 2.05 0.52
N GLY A 28 6.16 2.90 0.63
CA GLY A 28 4.91 2.73 -0.12
C GLY A 28 5.12 2.77 -1.63
N LYS A 29 5.91 3.73 -2.14
CA LYS A 29 6.25 3.82 -3.57
C LYS A 29 7.01 2.60 -4.05
N GLU A 30 7.97 2.10 -3.27
CA GLU A 30 8.76 0.91 -3.63
C GLU A 30 7.88 -0.34 -3.72
N ILE A 31 7.00 -0.58 -2.74
CA ILE A 31 6.05 -1.71 -2.75
C ILE A 31 5.13 -1.61 -3.97
N LEU A 32 4.56 -0.43 -4.24
CA LEU A 32 3.70 -0.21 -5.40
C LEU A 32 4.44 -0.44 -6.72
N ALA A 33 5.68 0.04 -6.84
CA ALA A 33 6.49 -0.17 -8.04
C ALA A 33 6.76 -1.66 -8.29
N GLN A 34 7.06 -2.43 -7.23
CA GLN A 34 7.24 -3.88 -7.33
C GLN A 34 5.94 -4.58 -7.76
N GLY A 35 4.82 -4.27 -7.10
CA GLY A 35 3.52 -4.87 -7.43
C GLY A 35 3.07 -4.55 -8.87
N VAL A 36 3.30 -3.32 -9.34
CA VAL A 36 3.00 -2.93 -10.73
C VAL A 36 3.93 -3.65 -11.72
N SER A 37 5.21 -3.79 -11.41
CA SER A 37 6.14 -4.55 -12.25
C SER A 37 5.72 -6.02 -12.36
N ASP A 38 5.33 -6.64 -11.25
CA ASP A 38 4.86 -8.02 -11.22
C ASP A 38 3.55 -8.17 -12.02
N LEU A 39 2.61 -7.23 -11.84
CA LEU A 39 1.37 -7.17 -12.61
C LEU A 39 1.60 -7.05 -14.13
N ILE A 40 2.53 -6.20 -14.56
CA ILE A 40 2.84 -5.99 -15.99
C ILE A 40 3.53 -7.21 -16.58
N SER A 41 4.37 -7.89 -15.80
CA SER A 41 5.09 -9.09 -16.23
C SER A 41 4.24 -10.36 -16.18
N SER A 42 3.10 -10.35 -15.48
CA SER A 42 2.16 -11.46 -15.42
C SER A 42 1.75 -11.92 -16.83
N PRO A 43 1.90 -13.21 -17.17
CA PRO A 43 1.52 -13.74 -18.48
C PRO A 43 -0.01 -13.81 -18.67
N ALA A 44 -0.76 -13.75 -17.56
CA ALA A 44 -2.21 -13.86 -17.54
C ALA A 44 -2.90 -12.52 -17.29
N LYS A 45 -4.20 -12.45 -17.64
CA LYS A 45 -5.06 -11.31 -17.28
C LYS A 45 -5.16 -11.18 -15.76
N PHE A 46 -5.14 -9.94 -15.29
CA PHE A 46 -5.40 -9.62 -13.89
C PHE A 46 -6.90 -9.38 -13.64
N SER A 47 -7.28 -9.39 -12.37
CA SER A 47 -8.60 -8.93 -11.93
C SER A 47 -8.46 -7.82 -10.90
N LEU A 48 -9.42 -6.89 -10.91
CA LEU A 48 -9.54 -5.85 -9.91
C LEU A 48 -10.78 -6.10 -9.05
N GLN A 49 -10.64 -5.94 -7.75
CA GLN A 49 -11.76 -5.87 -6.82
C GLN A 49 -11.86 -4.44 -6.30
N LEU A 50 -13.02 -3.83 -6.54
CA LEU A 50 -13.38 -2.49 -6.11
C LEU A 50 -14.32 -2.63 -4.92
N ASP A 51 -13.95 -2.04 -3.79
CA ASP A 51 -14.74 -2.10 -2.55
C ASP A 51 -14.98 -0.70 -2.02
N GLU A 52 -16.24 -0.28 -1.97
CA GLU A 52 -16.64 0.98 -1.33
C GLU A 52 -16.89 0.71 0.15
N THR A 53 -16.00 1.22 1.00
CA THR A 53 -16.03 1.02 2.45
C THR A 53 -16.11 2.35 3.18
N ILE A 54 -16.29 2.31 4.49
CA ILE A 54 -16.22 3.49 5.35
C ILE A 54 -15.04 3.37 6.30
N ASP A 55 -14.35 4.48 6.54
CA ASP A 55 -13.30 4.54 7.56
C ASP A 55 -13.89 4.71 8.97
N VAL A 56 -13.02 4.75 9.99
CA VAL A 56 -13.42 4.98 11.39
C VAL A 56 -14.05 6.36 11.64
N SER A 57 -13.91 7.28 10.68
CA SER A 57 -14.47 8.62 10.69
C SER A 57 -15.80 8.72 9.91
N ASN A 58 -16.32 7.59 9.40
CA ASN A 58 -17.49 7.50 8.51
C ASN A 58 -17.32 8.21 7.16
N LEU A 59 -16.09 8.35 6.68
CA LEU A 59 -15.81 8.83 5.33
C LEU A 59 -15.83 7.64 4.36
N SER A 60 -16.53 7.81 3.23
CA SER A 60 -16.51 6.81 2.16
C SER A 60 -15.13 6.76 1.51
N GLN A 61 -14.67 5.55 1.25
CA GLN A 61 -13.40 5.28 0.60
C GLN A 61 -13.53 4.11 -0.38
N LEU A 62 -12.93 4.25 -1.55
CA LEU A 62 -12.77 3.14 -2.50
C LEU A 62 -11.43 2.46 -2.25
N ALA A 63 -11.49 1.22 -1.78
CA ALA A 63 -10.34 0.33 -1.72
C ALA A 63 -10.26 -0.50 -3.00
N VAL A 64 -9.09 -0.55 -3.62
CA VAL A 64 -8.85 -1.31 -4.85
C VAL A 64 -7.80 -2.37 -4.59
N PHE A 65 -8.16 -3.61 -4.88
CA PHE A 65 -7.27 -4.77 -4.79
C PHE A 65 -7.04 -5.35 -6.18
N VAL A 66 -5.84 -5.87 -6.41
CA VAL A 66 -5.46 -6.51 -7.66
C VAL A 66 -5.11 -7.97 -7.42
N ARG A 67 -5.51 -8.85 -8.32
CA ARG A 67 -5.03 -10.25 -8.38
C ARG A 67 -4.39 -10.54 -9.71
N TYR A 68 -3.20 -11.13 -9.69
CA TYR A 68 -2.40 -11.43 -10.88
C TYR A 68 -1.65 -12.76 -10.70
N VAL A 69 -1.04 -13.27 -11.76
CA VAL A 69 -0.25 -14.50 -11.72
C VAL A 69 1.23 -14.16 -11.66
N LYS A 70 1.92 -14.69 -10.66
CA LYS A 70 3.37 -14.59 -10.50
C LYS A 70 3.92 -15.97 -10.19
N ASP A 71 4.89 -16.44 -10.97
CA ASP A 71 5.52 -17.75 -10.79
C ASP A 71 4.49 -18.91 -10.67
N ASP A 72 3.47 -18.89 -11.53
CA ASP A 72 2.33 -19.83 -11.56
C ASP A 72 1.42 -19.82 -10.31
N VAL A 73 1.58 -18.84 -9.42
CA VAL A 73 0.74 -18.61 -8.23
C VAL A 73 -0.13 -17.38 -8.42
N ILE A 74 -1.37 -17.44 -7.93
CA ILE A 74 -2.25 -16.26 -7.89
C ILE A 74 -1.88 -15.44 -6.67
N GLU A 75 -1.33 -14.26 -6.91
CA GLU A 75 -1.03 -13.27 -5.89
C GLU A 75 -2.15 -12.23 -5.81
N GLY A 76 -2.37 -11.71 -4.61
CA GLY A 76 -3.36 -10.67 -4.34
C GLY A 76 -2.74 -9.56 -3.52
N ASP A 77 -2.91 -8.31 -3.97
CA ASP A 77 -2.31 -7.15 -3.30
C ASP A 77 -3.27 -5.96 -3.24
N PHE A 78 -3.03 -5.07 -2.28
CA PHE A 78 -3.71 -3.80 -2.15
C PHE A 78 -3.05 -2.76 -3.05
N LEU A 79 -3.83 -2.17 -3.96
CA LEU A 79 -3.30 -1.24 -4.97
C LEU A 79 -3.38 0.20 -4.49
N PHE A 80 -4.55 0.67 -4.08
CA PHE A 80 -4.73 2.00 -3.48
C PHE A 80 -6.05 2.11 -2.74
N CYS A 81 -6.15 3.14 -1.90
CA CYS A 81 -7.40 3.60 -1.30
C CYS A 81 -7.56 5.09 -1.53
N LYS A 82 -8.76 5.51 -1.93
CA LYS A 82 -9.08 6.92 -2.17
C LYS A 82 -10.36 7.30 -1.43
N PHE A 83 -10.29 8.39 -0.67
CA PHE A 83 -11.44 8.97 0.00
C PHE A 83 -12.30 9.75 -1.00
N PHE A 84 -13.62 9.66 -0.82
CA PHE A 84 -14.60 10.43 -1.57
C PHE A 84 -15.42 11.28 -0.62
N THR A 85 -15.79 12.47 -1.10
CA THR A 85 -16.73 13.35 -0.39
C THR A 85 -18.19 12.97 -0.65
N THR A 86 -18.45 12.14 -1.65
CA THR A 86 -19.79 11.66 -2.02
C THR A 86 -19.75 10.19 -2.40
N THR A 87 -20.83 9.45 -2.10
CA THR A 87 -21.01 8.03 -2.48
C THR A 87 -21.76 7.88 -3.81
N LYS A 88 -21.83 8.96 -4.61
CA LYS A 88 -22.48 8.91 -5.91
C LYS A 88 -21.44 8.46 -6.93
N ALA A 89 -21.75 7.43 -7.71
CA ALA A 89 -20.94 6.94 -8.84
C ALA A 89 -20.80 7.95 -10.00
N ALA A 90 -20.97 9.25 -9.74
CA ALA A 90 -20.76 10.34 -10.68
C ALA A 90 -19.27 10.75 -10.77
N ASP A 91 -18.46 10.39 -9.78
CA ASP A 91 -17.03 10.73 -9.69
C ASP A 91 -16.09 9.62 -10.23
N VAL A 92 -16.65 8.64 -10.97
CA VAL A 92 -15.92 7.56 -11.69
C VAL A 92 -16.05 7.73 -13.19
#